data_AF-A0A7Y8I7X1-F1
#
_entry.id   AF-A0A7Y8I7X1-F1
#
_cell.length_a   1.000
_cell.length_b   1.000
_cell.length_c   1.000
_cell.angle_alpha   90.00
_cell.angle_beta   90.00
_cell.angle_gamma   90.00
#
_symmetry.space_group_name_H-M   'P 1'
#
loop_
_entity.id
_entity.type
_entity.pdbx_description
1 polymer ?
#
loop_
_entity_poly.entity_id
_entity_poly.type
_entity_poly.pdbx_seq_one_letter_code
_entity_poly.pdbx_strand_id
1 'polypeptide(L)'
;RIVKAGEGCPKCGNKLDVFSAIELGHIFKLGTKYSESMGARFIDEKGEEHPIIMGSYGIGVERIMACFIEQHHDEKGIIWEKPLAPFDVHLIALNLKNELVAKTSEKIYNELQQHGIKVLFDDRDAAAGFKFNDADLLGMPIQIVIGEKKLKENKCEVKVRKSGERFDVEVINLFTEIQNRLSL
;
A
#
# COMPACT_ATOMS: atom_id res chain seq x y z
N ARG A 1 -5.51 24.36 29.24
CA ARG A 1 -6.54 24.76 28.24
C ARG A 1 -6.05 24.32 26.87
N ILE A 2 -6.92 23.72 26.06
CA ILE A 2 -6.64 23.39 24.65
C ILE A 2 -6.95 24.62 23.80
N VAL A 3 -6.13 24.89 22.78
CA VAL A 3 -6.32 26.00 21.85
C VAL A 3 -7.55 25.75 20.96
N LYS A 4 -8.35 26.78 20.70
CA LYS A 4 -9.49 26.72 19.76
C LYS A 4 -9.11 27.32 18.40
N ALA A 5 -9.79 26.85 17.35
CA ALA A 5 -9.68 27.45 16.02
C ALA A 5 -10.01 28.95 16.07
N GLY A 6 -9.24 29.77 15.36
CA GLY A 6 -9.37 31.22 15.33
C GLY A 6 -8.64 31.97 16.46
N GLU A 7 -8.09 31.28 17.46
CA GLU A 7 -7.22 31.91 18.45
C GLU A 7 -5.91 32.40 17.82
N GLY A 8 -5.31 33.45 18.41
CA GLY A 8 -4.08 34.05 17.90
C GLY A 8 -2.83 33.23 18.26
N CYS A 9 -1.92 33.09 17.30
CA CYS A 9 -0.62 32.47 17.48
C CYS A 9 0.23 33.28 18.50
N PRO A 10 0.81 32.64 19.53
CA PRO A 10 1.59 33.35 20.56
C PRO A 10 2.91 33.95 20.04
N LYS A 11 3.33 33.62 18.81
CA LYS A 11 4.54 34.18 18.19
C LYS A 11 4.26 35.33 17.22
N CYS A 12 3.17 35.26 16.47
CA CYS A 12 2.90 36.21 15.37
C CYS A 12 1.49 36.80 15.33
N GLY A 13 0.57 36.37 16.20
CA GLY A 13 -0.80 36.90 16.27
C GLY A 13 -1.78 36.39 15.20
N ASN A 14 -1.29 35.69 14.16
CA ASN A 14 -2.16 35.10 13.13
C ASN A 14 -3.12 34.07 13.71
N LYS A 15 -4.29 33.90 13.08
CA LYS A 15 -5.29 32.91 13.49
C LYS A 15 -4.75 31.49 13.29
N LEU A 16 -5.03 30.62 14.25
CA LEU A 16 -4.70 29.20 14.23
C LEU A 16 -5.87 28.38 13.69
N ASP A 17 -5.57 27.42 12.82
CA ASP A 17 -6.50 26.36 12.41
C ASP A 17 -6.30 25.13 13.28
N VAL A 18 -7.40 24.42 13.56
CA VAL A 18 -7.38 23.18 14.34
C VAL A 18 -8.05 22.09 13.51
N PHE A 19 -7.32 21.00 13.29
CA PHE A 19 -7.79 19.83 12.56
C PHE A 19 -7.46 18.56 13.34
N SER A 20 -8.26 17.53 13.11
CA SER A 20 -8.02 16.20 13.66
C SER A 20 -6.90 15.53 12.88
N ALA A 21 -5.96 14.91 13.60
CA ALA A 21 -4.85 14.19 13.02
C ALA A 21 -4.60 12.90 13.79
N ILE A 22 -4.03 11.91 13.10
CA ILE A 22 -3.59 10.66 13.72
C ILE A 22 -2.06 10.72 13.85
N GLU A 23 -1.57 10.57 15.08
CA GLU A 23 -0.12 10.55 15.33
C GLU A 23 0.48 9.23 14.83
N LEU A 24 1.27 9.28 13.76
CA LEU A 24 1.97 8.11 13.21
C LEU A 24 3.31 7.82 13.89
N GLY A 25 3.89 8.82 14.55
CA GLY A 25 5.17 8.67 15.22
C GLY A 25 5.51 9.87 16.09
N HIS A 26 6.49 9.66 16.96
CA HIS A 26 6.93 10.63 17.94
C HIS A 26 8.45 10.55 18.11
N ILE A 27 9.08 11.71 18.26
CA ILE A 27 10.50 11.82 18.59
C ILE A 27 10.66 12.52 19.94
N PHE A 28 11.51 11.96 20.80
CA PHE A 28 11.76 12.49 22.13
C PHE A 28 13.25 12.78 22.32
N LYS A 29 13.55 13.98 22.85
CA LYS A 29 14.84 14.25 23.49
C LYS A 29 14.70 13.83 24.96
N LEU A 30 15.18 12.65 25.29
CA LEU A 30 15.04 12.08 26.64
C LEU A 30 16.06 12.64 27.63
N GLY A 31 17.17 13.19 27.11
CA GLY A 31 18.26 13.70 27.93
C GLY A 31 18.88 12.56 28.73
N THR A 32 19.09 12.77 30.02
CA THR A 32 19.78 11.80 30.91
C THR A 32 18.83 11.02 31.81
N LYS A 33 17.50 11.18 31.65
CA LYS A 33 16.48 10.60 32.54
C LYS A 33 16.68 9.09 32.81
N TYR A 34 16.93 8.31 31.76
CA TYR A 34 17.10 6.86 31.88
C TYR A 34 18.54 6.46 32.18
N SER A 35 19.52 7.16 31.59
CA SER A 35 20.93 6.85 31.80
C SER A 35 21.38 7.11 33.23
N GLU A 36 20.89 8.17 33.88
CA GLU A 36 21.14 8.42 35.31
C GLU A 36 20.50 7.36 36.21
N SER A 37 19.24 7.02 35.98
CA SER A 37 18.51 6.07 36.83
C SER A 37 18.98 4.62 36.67
N MET A 38 19.51 4.26 35.51
CA MET A 38 19.97 2.90 35.18
C MET A 38 21.49 2.72 35.24
N GLY A 39 22.25 3.78 35.52
CA GLY A 39 23.71 3.73 35.59
C GLY A 39 24.40 3.55 34.23
N ALA A 40 23.77 3.98 33.13
CA ALA A 40 24.37 3.92 31.80
C ALA A 40 25.27 5.13 31.55
N ARG A 41 26.58 4.94 31.68
CA ARG A 41 27.59 6.01 31.62
C ARG A 41 28.67 5.75 30.57
N PHE A 42 29.38 6.79 30.17
CA PHE A 42 30.55 6.73 29.30
C PHE A 42 31.65 7.64 29.87
N ILE A 43 32.90 7.37 29.50
CA ILE A 43 34.03 8.23 29.80
C ILE A 43 34.30 9.09 28.57
N ASP A 44 34.38 10.40 28.74
CA ASP A 44 34.67 11.33 27.65
C ASP A 44 36.17 11.41 27.32
N GLU A 45 36.52 12.28 26.38
CA GLU A 45 37.90 12.51 25.94
C GLU A 45 38.83 13.08 27.03
N LYS A 46 38.28 13.62 28.14
CA LYS A 46 39.04 14.17 29.28
C LYS A 46 39.19 13.16 30.41
N GLY A 47 38.59 11.97 30.28
CA GLY A 47 38.58 10.97 31.33
C GLY A 47 37.47 11.17 32.37
N GLU A 48 36.49 12.05 32.10
CA GLU A 48 35.37 12.33 32.99
C GLU A 48 34.19 11.39 32.69
N GLU A 49 33.53 10.89 33.74
CA GLU A 49 32.38 9.98 33.61
C GLU A 49 31.06 10.76 33.49
N HIS A 50 30.34 10.56 32.39
CA HIS A 50 29.06 11.22 32.11
C HIS A 50 27.93 10.23 31.84
N PRO A 51 26.68 10.55 32.22
CA PRO A 51 25.52 9.80 31.76
C PRO A 51 25.33 9.99 30.25
N ILE A 52 24.89 8.95 29.55
CA ILE A 52 24.61 9.00 28.11
C ILE A 52 23.42 9.94 27.85
N ILE A 53 23.54 10.87 26.89
CA ILE A 53 22.40 11.68 26.43
C ILE A 53 21.58 10.86 25.44
N MET A 54 20.28 10.70 25.70
CA MET A 54 19.41 9.79 24.96
C MET A 54 18.37 10.53 24.12
N GLY A 55 18.08 9.95 22.95
CA GLY A 55 16.90 10.23 22.14
C GLY A 55 16.07 8.96 21.96
N SER A 56 14.80 9.10 21.64
CA SER A 56 13.92 7.98 21.28
C SER A 56 13.07 8.36 20.07
N TYR A 57 12.86 7.39 19.18
CA TYR A 57 12.15 7.57 17.91
C TYR A 57 11.18 6.40 17.75
N GLY A 58 9.89 6.71 17.73
CA GLY A 58 8.83 5.71 17.61
C GLY A 58 7.96 5.97 16.39
N ILE A 59 7.66 4.91 15.64
CA ILE A 59 6.70 4.92 14.53
C ILE A 59 5.71 3.77 14.75
N GLY A 60 4.42 4.08 14.72
CA GLY A 60 3.35 3.08 14.81
C GLY A 60 3.12 2.40 13.47
N VAL A 61 3.90 1.36 13.16
CA VAL A 61 3.85 0.65 11.86
C VAL A 61 2.44 0.16 11.52
N GLU A 62 1.75 -0.47 12.47
CA GLU A 62 0.36 -0.94 12.30
C GLU A 62 -0.61 0.22 12.06
N ARG A 63 -0.36 1.36 12.71
CA ARG A 63 -1.18 2.57 12.58
C ARG A 63 -1.02 3.22 11.20
N ILE A 64 0.16 3.12 10.58
CA ILE A 64 0.36 3.59 9.20
C ILE A 64 -0.62 2.89 8.26
N MET A 65 -0.77 1.58 8.37
CA MET A 65 -1.67 0.81 7.50
C MET A 65 -3.13 1.24 7.69
N ALA A 66 -3.60 1.36 8.94
CA ALA A 66 -4.95 1.82 9.23
C ALA A 66 -5.20 3.26 8.72
N CYS A 67 -4.27 4.19 8.98
CA CYS A 67 -4.36 5.57 8.50
C CYS A 67 -4.33 5.67 6.98
N PHE A 68 -3.56 4.81 6.32
CA PHE A 68 -3.53 4.77 4.87
C PHE A 68 -4.89 4.36 4.30
N ILE A 69 -5.48 3.27 4.81
CA ILE A 69 -6.81 2.81 4.38
C ILE A 69 -7.86 3.88 4.62
N GLU A 70 -7.87 4.53 5.80
CA GLU A 70 -8.80 5.64 6.11
C GLU A 70 -8.75 6.77 5.07
N GLN A 71 -7.58 7.02 4.45
CA GLN A 71 -7.42 8.05 3.43
C GLN A 71 -7.55 7.53 1.99
N HIS A 72 -7.46 6.22 1.78
CA HIS A 72 -7.38 5.59 0.46
C HIS A 72 -8.34 4.40 0.35
N HIS A 73 -9.63 4.69 0.36
CA HIS A 73 -10.69 3.73 0.10
C HIS A 73 -11.84 4.39 -0.68
N ASP A 74 -12.73 3.56 -1.20
CA ASP A 74 -14.04 3.97 -1.72
C ASP A 74 -15.13 3.02 -1.18
N GLU A 75 -16.36 3.21 -1.65
CA GLU A 75 -17.52 2.37 -1.28
C GLU A 75 -17.33 0.86 -1.58
N LYS A 76 -16.35 0.49 -2.41
CA LYS A 76 -16.08 -0.90 -2.79
C LYS A 76 -14.92 -1.53 -2.02
N GLY A 77 -14.08 -0.72 -1.38
CA GLY A 77 -13.00 -1.20 -0.53
C GLY A 77 -11.70 -0.41 -0.67
N ILE A 78 -10.59 -1.08 -0.40
CA ILE A 78 -9.28 -0.44 -0.25
C ILE A 78 -8.73 -0.01 -1.62
N ILE A 79 -7.97 1.08 -1.66
CA ILE A 79 -7.20 1.51 -2.81
C ILE A 79 -5.74 1.60 -2.41
N TRP A 80 -4.98 0.54 -2.69
CA TRP A 80 -3.56 0.52 -2.34
C TRP A 80 -2.71 1.36 -3.30
N GLU A 81 -1.67 1.99 -2.74
CA GLU A 81 -0.50 2.39 -3.52
C GLU A 81 0.53 1.26 -3.52
N LYS A 82 1.33 1.17 -4.58
CA LYS A 82 2.28 0.06 -4.79
C LYS A 82 3.15 -0.27 -3.56
N PRO A 83 3.74 0.70 -2.82
CA PRO A 83 4.59 0.37 -1.68
C PRO A 83 3.88 -0.35 -0.53
N LEU A 84 2.55 -0.20 -0.43
CA LEU A 84 1.73 -0.76 0.65
C LEU A 84 0.83 -1.91 0.19
N ALA A 85 0.68 -2.09 -1.12
CA ALA A 85 -0.14 -3.15 -1.67
C ALA A 85 0.43 -4.53 -1.29
N PRO A 86 -0.41 -5.48 -0.83
CA PRO A 86 0.04 -6.84 -0.54
C PRO A 86 0.50 -7.57 -1.81
N PHE A 87 -0.16 -7.27 -2.94
CA PHE A 87 0.19 -7.73 -4.28
C PHE A 87 0.02 -6.56 -5.25
N ASP A 88 0.85 -6.51 -6.29
CA ASP A 88 0.80 -5.47 -7.32
C ASP A 88 -0.40 -5.69 -8.25
N VAL A 89 -0.69 -6.96 -8.54
CA VAL A 89 -1.69 -7.39 -9.52
C VAL A 89 -2.63 -8.43 -8.91
N HIS A 90 -3.92 -8.29 -9.18
CA HIS A 90 -4.92 -9.33 -8.97
C HIS A 90 -5.30 -9.94 -10.32
N LEU A 91 -4.82 -11.15 -10.60
CA LEU A 91 -5.11 -11.90 -11.82
C LEU A 91 -6.37 -12.75 -11.63
N ILE A 92 -7.41 -12.49 -12.40
CA ILE A 92 -8.73 -13.09 -12.25
C ILE A 92 -9.02 -13.99 -13.46
N ALA A 93 -9.03 -15.31 -13.25
CA ALA A 93 -9.46 -16.27 -14.27
C ALA A 93 -10.98 -16.54 -14.15
N LEU A 94 -11.74 -16.26 -15.21
CA LEU A 94 -13.21 -16.38 -15.19
C LEU A 94 -13.72 -17.81 -15.30
N ASN A 95 -13.02 -18.69 -16.01
CA ASN A 95 -13.41 -20.09 -16.19
C ASN A 95 -12.19 -20.99 -16.45
N LEU A 96 -11.64 -21.60 -15.40
CA LEU A 96 -10.47 -22.49 -15.53
C LEU A 96 -10.78 -23.85 -16.15
N LYS A 97 -12.06 -24.22 -16.31
CA LYS A 97 -12.43 -25.45 -17.06
C LYS A 97 -12.15 -25.28 -18.55
N ASN A 98 -12.03 -24.04 -19.03
CA ASN A 98 -11.58 -23.75 -20.38
C ASN A 98 -10.05 -23.78 -20.44
N GLU A 99 -9.50 -24.68 -21.26
CA GLU A 99 -8.06 -24.91 -21.38
C GLU A 99 -7.29 -23.66 -21.85
N LEU A 100 -7.88 -22.85 -22.74
CA LEU A 100 -7.26 -21.62 -23.22
C LEU A 100 -7.14 -20.58 -22.11
N VAL A 101 -8.18 -20.43 -21.28
CA VAL A 101 -8.16 -19.55 -20.10
C VAL A 101 -7.11 -20.03 -19.11
N ALA A 102 -7.13 -21.32 -18.74
CA ALA A 102 -6.20 -21.89 -17.77
C ALA A 102 -4.73 -21.69 -18.19
N LYS A 103 -4.37 -22.10 -19.41
CA LYS A 103 -2.99 -21.97 -19.92
C LYS A 103 -2.55 -20.52 -20.02
N THR A 104 -3.43 -19.62 -20.47
CA THR A 104 -3.07 -18.20 -20.62
C THR A 104 -2.91 -17.52 -19.26
N SER A 105 -3.79 -17.79 -18.29
CA SER A 105 -3.66 -17.29 -16.93
C SER A 105 -2.37 -17.76 -16.26
N GLU A 106 -2.04 -19.04 -16.36
CA GLU A 106 -0.80 -19.59 -15.79
C GLU A 106 0.45 -18.99 -16.46
N LYS A 107 0.44 -18.82 -17.78
CA LYS A 107 1.53 -18.15 -18.50
C LYS A 107 1.74 -16.72 -17.99
N ILE A 108 0.67 -15.92 -17.93
CA ILE A 108 0.73 -14.53 -17.47
C ILE A 108 1.21 -14.46 -16.02
N TYR A 109 0.69 -15.33 -15.15
CA TYR A 109 1.10 -15.43 -13.75
C TYR A 109 2.61 -15.65 -13.63
N ASN A 110 3.13 -16.65 -14.34
CA ASN A 110 4.55 -16.98 -14.33
C ASN A 110 5.42 -15.86 -14.92
N GLU A 111 5.00 -15.27 -16.03
CA GLU A 111 5.73 -14.18 -16.70
C GLU A 111 5.87 -12.94 -15.81
N LEU A 112 4.78 -12.53 -15.15
CA LEU A 112 4.80 -11.39 -14.22
C LEU A 112 5.68 -11.69 -13.00
N GLN A 113 5.55 -12.88 -12.40
CA GLN A 113 6.35 -13.27 -11.24
C GLN A 113 7.85 -13.36 -11.55
N GLN A 114 8.23 -13.85 -12.74
CA GLN A 114 9.64 -13.90 -13.17
C GLN A 114 10.30 -12.51 -13.21
N HIS A 115 9.51 -11.45 -13.38
CA HIS A 115 9.97 -10.07 -13.37
C HIS A 115 9.76 -9.37 -12.01
N GLY A 116 9.45 -10.13 -10.95
CA GLY A 116 9.31 -9.61 -9.59
C GLY A 116 8.00 -8.89 -9.30
N ILE A 117 7.00 -8.96 -10.20
CA ILE A 117 5.66 -8.42 -9.95
C ILE A 117 4.90 -9.43 -9.07
N LYS A 118 4.41 -8.97 -7.92
CA LYS A 118 3.64 -9.79 -6.98
C LYS A 118 2.22 -9.97 -7.50
N VAL A 119 1.84 -11.20 -7.82
CA VAL A 119 0.51 -11.51 -8.37
C VAL A 119 -0.30 -12.33 -7.38
N LEU A 120 -1.49 -11.83 -7.02
CA LEU A 120 -2.54 -12.65 -6.43
C LEU A 120 -3.34 -13.29 -7.56
N PHE A 121 -3.25 -14.61 -7.69
CA PHE A 121 -4.01 -15.35 -8.69
C PHE A 121 -5.32 -15.88 -8.10
N ASP A 122 -6.46 -15.37 -8.60
CA ASP A 122 -7.78 -15.84 -8.25
C ASP A 122 -8.21 -16.99 -9.19
N ASP A 123 -7.79 -18.19 -8.81
CA ASP A 123 -8.05 -19.47 -9.46
C ASP A 123 -9.27 -20.22 -8.88
N ARG A 124 -10.05 -19.57 -8.00
CA ARG A 124 -11.19 -20.20 -7.31
C ARG A 124 -12.28 -20.63 -8.29
N ASP A 125 -12.99 -21.73 -7.99
CA ASP A 125 -14.24 -22.09 -8.68
C ASP A 125 -15.41 -21.27 -8.09
N ALA A 126 -15.45 -19.99 -8.43
CA ALA A 126 -16.44 -19.02 -7.96
C ALA A 126 -16.99 -18.19 -9.12
N ALA A 127 -18.23 -17.70 -8.99
CA ALA A 127 -18.83 -16.86 -10.02
C ALA A 127 -18.06 -15.54 -10.18
N ALA A 128 -17.96 -15.05 -11.42
CA ALA A 128 -17.20 -13.85 -11.77
C ALA A 128 -17.55 -12.63 -10.90
N GLY A 129 -18.84 -12.45 -10.57
CA GLY A 129 -19.29 -11.36 -9.71
C GLY A 129 -18.66 -11.37 -8.32
N PHE A 130 -18.49 -12.55 -7.70
CA PHE A 130 -17.82 -12.68 -6.40
C PHE A 130 -16.33 -12.35 -6.53
N LYS A 131 -15.66 -12.86 -7.57
CA LYS A 131 -14.25 -12.54 -7.81
C LYS A 131 -14.00 -11.05 -7.98
N PHE A 132 -14.85 -10.37 -8.76
CA PHE A 132 -14.74 -8.92 -8.95
C PHE A 132 -15.01 -8.12 -7.68
N ASN A 133 -15.99 -8.54 -6.88
CA ASN A 133 -16.29 -7.90 -5.61
C ASN A 133 -15.12 -8.05 -4.62
N ASP A 134 -14.57 -9.26 -4.50
CA ASP A 134 -13.40 -9.51 -3.66
C ASP A 134 -12.17 -8.74 -4.16
N ALA A 135 -11.96 -8.66 -5.48
CA ALA A 135 -10.85 -7.92 -6.05
C ALA A 135 -10.94 -6.41 -5.78
N ASP A 136 -12.14 -5.84 -5.84
CA ASP A 136 -12.38 -4.43 -5.49
C ASP A 136 -12.20 -4.18 -3.99
N LEU A 137 -12.64 -5.13 -3.15
CA LEU A 137 -12.48 -5.07 -1.70
C LEU A 137 -11.02 -5.13 -1.26
N LEU A 138 -10.26 -6.10 -1.81
CA LEU A 138 -8.85 -6.32 -1.48
C LEU A 138 -7.93 -5.23 -2.05
N GLY A 139 -8.33 -4.58 -3.14
CA GLY A 139 -7.80 -3.26 -3.49
C GLY A 139 -6.45 -3.22 -4.21
N MET A 140 -5.97 -4.33 -4.77
CA MET A 140 -4.71 -4.36 -5.51
C MET A 140 -4.71 -3.30 -6.63
N PRO A 141 -3.58 -2.61 -6.87
CA PRO A 141 -3.51 -1.49 -7.81
C PRO A 141 -4.03 -1.83 -9.21
N ILE A 142 -3.69 -3.02 -9.71
CA ILE A 142 -4.11 -3.50 -11.03
C ILE A 142 -4.89 -4.81 -10.91
N GLN A 143 -5.97 -4.93 -11.67
CA GLN A 143 -6.68 -6.19 -11.88
C GLN A 143 -6.55 -6.60 -13.35
N ILE A 144 -6.23 -7.87 -13.60
CA ILE A 144 -6.15 -8.44 -14.96
C ILE A 144 -7.22 -9.51 -15.05
N VAL A 145 -8.13 -9.39 -16.00
CA VAL A 145 -9.25 -10.30 -16.18
C VAL A 145 -9.04 -11.16 -17.42
N ILE A 146 -8.98 -12.47 -17.22
CA ILE A 146 -8.80 -13.46 -18.27
C ILE A 146 -10.12 -14.19 -18.51
N GLY A 147 -10.74 -13.92 -19.66
CA GLY A 147 -12.01 -14.49 -20.06
C GLY A 147 -12.01 -14.97 -21.51
N GLU A 148 -12.81 -16.00 -21.79
CA GLU A 148 -12.86 -16.66 -23.10
C GLU A 148 -13.17 -15.71 -24.26
N LYS A 149 -14.05 -14.72 -24.03
CA LYS A 149 -14.48 -13.77 -25.07
C LYS A 149 -13.30 -12.94 -25.58
N LYS A 150 -12.52 -12.33 -24.68
CA LYS A 150 -11.38 -11.48 -25.03
C LYS A 150 -10.19 -12.28 -25.52
N LEU A 151 -9.98 -13.48 -24.98
CA LEU A 151 -8.89 -14.36 -25.43
C LEU A 151 -9.05 -14.83 -26.88
N LYS A 152 -10.27 -14.94 -27.41
CA LYS A 152 -10.47 -15.20 -28.86
C LYS A 152 -9.91 -14.10 -29.76
N GLU A 153 -9.73 -12.89 -29.21
CA GLU A 153 -9.10 -11.75 -29.88
C GLU A 153 -7.64 -11.56 -29.44
N ASN A 154 -7.04 -12.54 -28.75
CA ASN A 154 -5.71 -12.44 -28.12
C ASN A 154 -5.55 -11.28 -27.14
N LYS A 155 -6.64 -10.92 -26.44
CA LYS A 155 -6.68 -9.82 -25.47
C LYS A 155 -7.10 -10.28 -24.08
N CYS A 156 -6.74 -9.49 -23.09
CA CYS A 156 -7.25 -9.51 -21.74
C CYS A 156 -7.78 -8.13 -21.35
N GLU A 157 -8.62 -8.04 -20.34
CA GLU A 157 -9.07 -6.76 -19.81
C GLU A 157 -8.20 -6.39 -18.60
N VAL A 158 -7.73 -5.14 -18.56
CA VAL A 158 -7.01 -4.57 -17.43
C VAL A 158 -7.89 -3.50 -16.80
N LYS A 159 -7.92 -3.49 -15.46
CA LYS A 159 -8.57 -2.44 -14.67
C LYS A 159 -7.57 -1.81 -13.71
N VAL A 160 -7.56 -0.48 -13.66
CA VAL A 160 -6.84 0.29 -12.65
C VAL A 160 -7.77 0.51 -11.45
N ARG A 161 -7.43 -0.02 -10.27
CA ARG A 161 -8.31 0.01 -9.08
C ARG A 161 -8.63 1.43 -8.61
N LYS A 162 -7.65 2.33 -8.67
CA LYS A 162 -7.76 3.72 -8.19
C LYS A 162 -8.71 4.57 -9.03
N SER A 163 -8.62 4.47 -10.37
CA SER A 163 -9.44 5.29 -11.28
C SER A 163 -10.72 4.58 -11.74
N GLY A 164 -10.76 3.24 -11.64
CA GLY A 164 -11.81 2.43 -12.24
C GLY A 164 -11.71 2.29 -13.76
N GLU A 165 -10.68 2.86 -14.39
CA GLU A 165 -10.40 2.75 -15.82
C GLU A 165 -10.29 1.28 -16.22
N ARG A 166 -10.97 0.89 -17.30
CA ARG A 166 -10.92 -0.45 -17.90
C ARG A 166 -10.57 -0.35 -19.37
N PHE A 167 -9.67 -1.22 -19.82
CA PHE A 167 -9.26 -1.26 -21.22
C PHE A 167 -8.77 -2.65 -21.59
N ASP A 168 -8.85 -2.99 -22.87
CA ASP A 168 -8.32 -4.24 -23.39
C ASP A 168 -6.84 -4.10 -23.74
N VAL A 169 -6.04 -5.11 -23.40
CA VAL A 169 -4.62 -5.19 -23.72
C VAL A 169 -4.36 -6.49 -24.45
N GLU A 170 -3.61 -6.42 -25.54
CA GLU A 170 -3.12 -7.63 -26.21
C GLU A 170 -2.20 -8.40 -25.28
N VAL A 171 -2.38 -9.73 -25.19
CA VAL A 171 -1.64 -10.57 -24.25
C VAL A 171 -0.12 -10.42 -24.42
N ILE A 172 0.35 -10.20 -25.65
CA ILE A 172 1.78 -10.00 -25.95
C ILE A 172 2.36 -8.70 -25.37
N ASN A 173 1.52 -7.67 -25.19
CA ASN A 173 1.93 -6.36 -24.69
C ASN A 173 1.63 -6.19 -23.19
N LEU A 174 1.01 -7.20 -22.56
CA LEU A 174 0.51 -7.11 -21.20
C LEU A 174 1.63 -6.80 -20.20
N PHE A 175 2.75 -7.52 -20.26
CA PHE A 175 3.87 -7.31 -19.34
C PHE A 175 4.33 -5.84 -19.35
N THR A 176 4.60 -5.29 -20.53
CA THR A 176 5.05 -3.90 -20.71
C THR A 176 4.03 -2.90 -20.17
N GLU A 177 2.73 -3.12 -20.43
CA GLU A 177 1.67 -2.25 -19.93
C GLU A 177 1.60 -2.27 -18.40
N ILE A 178 1.65 -3.45 -17.78
CA ILE A 178 1.65 -3.59 -16.32
C ILE A 178 2.89 -2.94 -15.71
N GLN A 179 4.06 -3.15 -16.31
CA GLN A 179 5.30 -2.54 -15.84
C GLN A 179 5.24 -1.01 -15.86
N ASN A 180 4.72 -0.41 -16.94
CA ASN A 180 4.56 1.04 -17.05
C ASN A 180 3.62 1.58 -15.98
N ARG A 181 2.48 0.92 -15.76
CA ARG A 181 1.46 1.33 -14.78
C ARG A 181 1.94 1.21 -13.34
N LEU A 182 2.80 0.24 -13.04
CA LEU A 182 3.37 0.04 -11.71
C LEU A 182 4.65 0.86 -11.48
N SER A 183 5.23 1.48 -12.51
CA SER A 183 6.44 2.31 -12.38
C SER A 183 6.11 3.81 -12.24
N LEU A 184 4.85 4.18 -12.48
CA LEU A 184 4.24 5.46 -12.14
C LEU A 184 3.72 5.43 -10.69
#